data_AF-A0A7V0PSG1-F1
#
_entry.id   AF-A0A7V0PSG1-F1
#
_cell.length_a   1.000
_cell.length_b   1.000
_cell.length_c   1.000
_cell.angle_alpha   90.00
_cell.angle_beta   90.00
_cell.angle_gamma   90.00
#
_symmetry.space_group_name_H-M   'P 1'
#
loop_
_entity.id
_entity.type
_entity.pdbx_description
1 polymer ?
#
loop_
_entity_poly.entity_id
_entity_poly.type
_entity_poly.pdbx_seq_one_letter_code
_entity_poly.pdbx_strand_id
1 'polypeptide(L)'
;MPKARQPLPSDAALEVEATTDLLLSKNPERKLRGIRQLRHPFSAPAIQELVQVSRHSHLLFKVAAKSELDTLDVRFRKQIHKIRENLQKKPEYPGYQLALSVVFLRYSQIWPHSPENRTYCLNQSLTMLNRLIRLVRPELKYFYYRGFVRKEIGDFRSAVSDFRKVLHFKPGHWGAFLGLLECLFELGEFNKIQM
;
A
#
# COMPACT_ATOMS: atom_id res chain seq x y z
N MET A 1 -16.77 -54.41 20.09
CA MET A 1 -15.85 -53.57 20.88
C MET A 1 -15.62 -52.25 20.14
N PRO A 2 -15.98 -51.10 20.71
CA PRO A 2 -15.75 -49.80 20.07
C PRO A 2 -14.27 -49.42 20.16
N LYS A 3 -13.66 -49.07 19.03
CA LYS A 3 -12.27 -48.57 18.97
C LYS A 3 -12.17 -47.28 19.80
N ALA A 4 -11.27 -47.26 20.78
CA ALA A 4 -10.94 -46.08 21.54
C ALA A 4 -10.52 -44.95 20.59
N ARG A 5 -11.23 -43.81 20.63
CA ARG A 5 -10.75 -42.58 20.00
C ARG A 5 -9.45 -42.19 20.71
N GLN A 6 -8.35 -42.17 19.98
CA GLN A 6 -7.14 -41.51 20.46
C GLN A 6 -7.50 -40.06 20.79
N PRO A 7 -7.06 -39.51 21.93
CA PRO A 7 -7.22 -38.09 22.19
C PRO A 7 -6.46 -37.34 21.09
N LEU A 8 -7.14 -36.37 20.47
CA LEU A 8 -6.51 -35.39 19.57
C LEU A 8 -5.32 -34.77 20.32
N PRO A 9 -4.13 -34.62 19.70
CA PRO A 9 -3.06 -33.88 20.33
C PRO A 9 -3.55 -32.47 20.62
N SER A 10 -3.67 -32.16 21.91
CA SER A 10 -3.73 -30.81 22.44
C SER A 10 -2.48 -30.07 21.98
N ASP A 11 -2.62 -28.78 21.64
CA ASP A 11 -1.55 -27.83 21.29
C ASP A 11 -1.29 -27.58 19.80
N ALA A 12 -2.25 -27.91 18.92
CA ALA A 12 -2.24 -27.44 17.52
C ALA A 12 -2.82 -26.01 17.33
N ALA A 13 -2.99 -25.25 18.42
CA ALA A 13 -3.13 -23.80 18.34
C ALA A 13 -1.71 -23.22 18.35
N LEU A 14 -1.02 -23.35 17.20
CA LEU A 14 0.17 -22.57 16.90
C LEU A 14 -0.12 -21.11 17.24
N GLU A 15 0.45 -20.61 18.34
CA GLU A 15 0.59 -19.18 18.56
C GLU A 15 1.20 -18.60 17.28
N VAL A 16 0.41 -17.84 16.54
CA VAL A 16 0.90 -17.10 15.38
C VAL A 16 1.80 -16.02 15.96
N GLU A 17 3.08 -16.35 16.13
CA GLU A 17 4.11 -15.42 16.58
C GLU A 17 4.01 -14.16 15.71
N ALA A 18 3.87 -13.01 16.37
CA ALA A 18 3.66 -11.76 15.66
C ALA A 18 4.85 -11.50 14.73
N THR A 19 4.57 -11.04 13.51
CA THR A 19 5.63 -10.74 12.52
C THR A 19 6.64 -9.74 13.08
N THR A 20 6.22 -8.85 13.97
CA THR A 20 7.09 -7.92 14.71
C THR A 20 8.12 -8.63 15.57
N ASP A 21 7.71 -9.67 16.31
CA ASP A 21 8.58 -10.41 17.24
C ASP A 21 9.61 -11.22 16.45
N LEU A 22 9.18 -11.80 15.33
CA LEU A 22 10.06 -12.49 14.40
C LEU A 22 11.13 -11.54 13.83
N LEU A 23 10.75 -10.34 13.40
CA LEU A 23 11.66 -9.36 12.80
C LEU A 23 12.69 -8.80 13.80
N LEU A 24 12.31 -8.68 15.07
CA LEU A 24 13.18 -8.23 16.15
C LEU A 24 14.06 -9.35 16.71
N SER A 25 13.82 -10.61 16.33
CA SER A 25 14.58 -11.75 16.83
C SER A 25 16.05 -11.65 16.46
N LYS A 26 16.92 -11.93 17.44
CA LYS A 26 18.36 -12.12 17.22
C LYS A 26 18.67 -13.42 16.47
N ASN A 27 17.73 -14.37 16.44
CA ASN A 27 17.89 -15.61 15.69
C ASN A 27 17.64 -15.35 14.19
N PRO A 28 18.64 -15.59 13.30
CA PRO A 28 18.51 -15.32 11.87
C PRO A 28 17.36 -16.07 11.19
N GLU A 29 17.07 -17.30 11.60
CA GLU A 29 16.00 -18.12 11.00
C GLU A 29 14.62 -17.56 11.34
N ARG A 30 14.43 -17.10 12.58
CA ARG A 30 13.19 -16.44 13.01
C ARG A 30 12.99 -15.13 12.25
N LYS A 31 14.04 -14.31 12.11
CA LYS A 31 13.99 -13.08 11.32
C LYS A 31 13.67 -13.33 9.85
N LEU A 32 14.28 -14.36 9.24
CA LEU A 32 13.95 -14.78 7.87
C LEU A 32 12.49 -15.22 7.73
N ARG A 33 11.93 -15.92 8.72
CA ARG A 33 10.50 -16.25 8.74
C ARG A 33 9.64 -14.99 8.79
N GLY A 34 10.00 -14.00 9.62
CA GLY A 34 9.33 -12.70 9.67
C GLY A 34 9.35 -11.97 8.32
N ILE A 35 10.50 -11.94 7.64
CA ILE A 35 10.64 -11.35 6.31
C ILE A 35 9.68 -12.00 5.30
N ARG A 36 9.60 -13.33 5.28
CA ARG A 36 8.66 -14.06 4.40
C ARG A 36 7.20 -13.77 4.72
N GLN A 37 6.88 -13.51 5.99
CA GLN A 37 5.53 -13.16 6.41
C GLN A 37 5.12 -11.76 5.94
N LEU A 38 6.05 -10.81 5.76
CA LEU A 38 5.72 -9.47 5.26
C LEU A 38 5.05 -9.46 3.86
N ARG A 39 5.14 -10.57 3.12
CA ARG A 39 4.37 -10.75 1.89
C ARG A 39 2.85 -10.79 2.12
N HIS A 40 2.39 -11.16 3.32
CA HIS A 40 0.99 -11.39 3.71
C HIS A 40 0.72 -10.92 5.16
N PRO A 41 -0.10 -9.89 5.42
CA PRO A 41 -0.99 -9.17 4.52
C PRO A 41 -0.27 -8.07 3.73
N PHE A 42 -0.62 -7.98 2.44
CA PHE A 42 -0.13 -6.94 1.55
C PHE A 42 -0.65 -5.56 1.98
N SER A 43 0.21 -4.84 2.69
CA SER A 43 -0.07 -3.52 3.24
C SER A 43 1.11 -2.59 2.94
N ALA A 44 0.85 -1.29 2.84
CA ALA A 44 1.91 -0.30 2.63
C ALA A 44 3.01 -0.39 3.71
N PRO A 45 2.69 -0.58 5.01
CA PRO A 45 3.70 -0.79 6.05
C PRO A 45 4.58 -2.04 5.80
N ALA A 46 3.98 -3.16 5.38
CA ALA A 46 4.75 -4.37 5.13
C ALA A 46 5.71 -4.23 3.92
N ILE A 47 5.31 -3.49 2.89
CA ILE A 47 6.19 -3.16 1.75
C ILE A 47 7.32 -2.23 2.21
N GLN A 48 7.03 -1.22 3.02
CA GLN A 48 8.05 -0.33 3.57
C GLN A 48 9.07 -1.09 4.43
N GLU A 49 8.61 -2.01 5.27
CA GLU A 49 9.47 -2.87 6.07
C GLU A 49 10.38 -3.74 5.17
N LEU A 50 9.82 -4.38 4.14
CA LEU A 50 10.61 -5.15 3.16
C LEU A 50 11.66 -4.26 2.46
N VAL A 51 11.28 -3.04 2.07
CA VAL A 51 12.20 -2.06 1.49
C VAL A 51 13.32 -1.71 2.47
N GLN A 52 13.02 -1.49 3.74
CA GLN A 52 14.03 -1.19 4.76
C GLN A 52 14.98 -2.38 4.95
N VAL A 53 14.45 -3.60 5.10
CA VAL A 53 15.24 -4.82 5.25
C VAL A 53 16.09 -5.11 4.01
N SER A 54 15.63 -4.72 2.80
CA SER A 54 16.42 -4.85 1.56
C SER A 54 17.72 -4.03 1.55
N ARG A 55 17.85 -3.07 2.48
CA ARG A 55 19.03 -2.24 2.70
C ARG A 55 19.86 -2.68 3.91
N HIS A 56 19.47 -3.76 4.59
CA HIS A 56 20.18 -4.24 5.76
C HIS A 56 21.63 -4.61 5.43
N SER A 57 22.54 -4.31 6.34
CA SER A 57 23.96 -4.67 6.26
C SER A 57 24.19 -6.19 6.15
N HIS A 58 23.27 -7.01 6.68
CA HIS A 58 23.40 -8.46 6.70
C HIS A 58 22.89 -9.05 5.39
N LEU A 59 23.79 -9.69 4.64
CA LEU A 59 23.52 -10.15 3.27
C LEU A 59 22.29 -11.07 3.17
N LEU A 60 22.12 -12.02 4.10
CA LEU A 60 20.98 -12.94 4.07
C LEU A 60 19.62 -12.24 4.15
N PHE A 61 19.47 -11.25 5.05
CA PHE A 61 18.21 -10.52 5.20
C PHE A 61 17.94 -9.62 3.99
N LYS A 62 18.99 -8.97 3.49
CA LYS A 62 18.94 -8.18 2.26
C LYS A 62 18.47 -9.01 1.06
N VAL A 63 19.05 -10.19 0.84
CA VAL A 63 18.67 -11.08 -0.28
C VAL A 63 17.25 -11.60 -0.10
N ALA A 64 16.88 -12.02 1.12
CA ALA A 64 15.53 -12.49 1.41
C ALA A 64 14.47 -11.42 1.14
N ALA A 65 14.67 -10.19 1.63
CA ALA A 65 13.73 -9.10 1.41
C ALA A 65 13.61 -8.71 -0.08
N LYS A 66 14.72 -8.72 -0.83
CA LYS A 66 14.69 -8.50 -2.29
C LYS A 66 13.89 -9.57 -3.02
N SER A 67 14.07 -10.84 -2.65
CA SER A 67 13.31 -11.95 -3.25
C SER A 67 11.80 -11.83 -3.00
N GLU A 68 11.40 -11.37 -1.81
CA GLU A 68 9.99 -11.09 -1.52
C GLU A 68 9.47 -9.88 -2.32
N LEU A 69 10.28 -8.82 -2.50
CA LEU A 69 9.93 -7.68 -3.37
C LEU A 69 9.75 -8.10 -4.84
N ASP A 70 10.62 -8.96 -5.36
CA ASP A 70 10.50 -9.52 -6.73
C ASP A 70 9.22 -10.35 -6.89
N THR A 71 8.87 -11.12 -5.87
CA THR A 71 7.61 -11.88 -5.84
C THR A 71 6.40 -10.95 -5.90
N LEU A 72 6.46 -9.83 -5.17
CA LEU A 72 5.40 -8.82 -5.20
C LEU A 72 5.34 -8.10 -6.55
N ASP A 73 6.48 -7.77 -7.17
CA ASP A 73 6.56 -7.18 -8.51
C ASP A 73 5.80 -8.03 -9.54
N VAL A 74 6.07 -9.34 -9.59
CA VAL A 74 5.37 -10.27 -10.48
C VAL A 74 3.87 -10.27 -10.21
N ARG A 75 3.46 -10.25 -8.94
CA ARG A 75 2.03 -10.22 -8.55
C ARG A 75 1.35 -8.94 -9.02
N PHE A 76 1.99 -7.79 -8.85
CA PHE A 76 1.49 -6.49 -9.30
C PHE A 76 1.34 -6.43 -10.82
N ARG A 77 2.34 -6.89 -11.57
CA ARG A 77 2.28 -6.94 -13.04
C ARG A 77 1.11 -7.78 -13.53
N LYS A 78 0.91 -8.96 -12.94
CA LYS A 78 -0.26 -9.83 -13.24
C LYS A 78 -1.58 -9.12 -12.93
N GLN A 79 -1.68 -8.43 -11.80
CA GLN A 79 -2.87 -7.68 -11.42
C GLN A 79 -3.16 -6.52 -12.39
N ILE A 80 -2.14 -5.74 -12.73
CA ILE A 80 -2.23 -4.64 -13.72
C ILE A 80 -2.71 -5.17 -15.07
N HIS A 81 -2.11 -6.27 -15.55
CA HIS A 81 -2.48 -6.90 -16.81
C HIS A 81 -3.97 -7.28 -16.82
N LYS A 82 -4.43 -8.03 -15.80
CA LYS A 82 -5.83 -8.43 -15.67
C LYS A 82 -6.79 -7.24 -15.65
N ILE A 83 -6.46 -6.16 -14.93
CA ILE A 83 -7.33 -4.98 -14.88
C ILE A 83 -7.33 -4.26 -16.23
N ARG A 84 -6.19 -4.20 -16.93
CA ARG A 84 -6.12 -3.61 -18.28
C ARG A 84 -6.97 -4.36 -19.30
N GLU A 85 -6.97 -5.69 -19.29
CA GLU A 85 -7.86 -6.49 -20.14
C GLU A 85 -9.34 -6.18 -19.86
N ASN A 86 -9.71 -6.07 -18.58
CA ASN A 86 -11.07 -5.70 -18.20
C ASN A 86 -11.44 -4.27 -18.61
N LEU A 87 -10.47 -3.35 -18.55
CA LEU A 87 -10.65 -1.97 -18.99
C LEU A 87 -10.78 -1.87 -20.51
N GLN A 88 -10.07 -2.70 -21.29
CA GLN A 88 -10.28 -2.78 -22.75
C GLN A 88 -11.72 -3.20 -23.08
N LYS A 89 -12.27 -4.15 -22.34
CA LYS A 89 -13.66 -4.61 -22.51
C LYS A 89 -14.69 -3.56 -22.07
N LYS A 90 -14.37 -2.73 -21.07
CA LYS A 90 -15.25 -1.68 -20.53
C LYS A 90 -14.46 -0.39 -20.23
N PRO A 91 -14.11 0.42 -21.26
CA PRO A 91 -13.20 1.55 -21.11
C PRO A 91 -13.70 2.65 -20.17
N GLU A 92 -15.02 2.84 -20.15
CA GLU A 92 -15.67 3.89 -19.38
C GLU A 92 -16.00 3.47 -17.95
N TYR A 93 -15.79 2.20 -17.58
CA TYR A 93 -16.17 1.72 -16.25
C TYR A 93 -15.26 2.33 -15.16
N PRO A 94 -15.78 3.23 -14.30
CA PRO A 94 -14.96 3.97 -13.34
C PRO A 94 -14.27 3.06 -12.32
N GLY A 95 -14.90 1.92 -11.99
CA GLY A 95 -14.36 0.95 -11.05
C GLY A 95 -13.02 0.35 -11.48
N TYR A 96 -12.84 0.04 -12.77
CA TYR A 96 -11.56 -0.47 -13.27
C TYR A 96 -10.50 0.62 -13.33
N GLN A 97 -10.89 1.85 -13.68
CA GLN A 97 -9.96 2.97 -13.65
C GLN A 97 -9.48 3.25 -12.22
N LEU A 98 -10.37 3.22 -11.22
CA LEU A 98 -9.97 3.35 -9.83
C LEU A 98 -9.10 2.17 -9.37
N ALA A 99 -9.49 0.93 -9.69
CA ALA A 99 -8.73 -0.25 -9.28
C ALA A 99 -7.29 -0.19 -9.82
N LEU A 100 -7.13 0.16 -11.10
CA LEU A 100 -5.81 0.26 -11.71
C LEU A 100 -5.01 1.46 -11.17
N SER A 101 -5.65 2.61 -10.83
CA SER A 101 -4.94 3.73 -10.20
C SER A 101 -4.43 3.39 -8.79
N VAL A 102 -5.22 2.68 -7.98
CA VAL A 102 -4.82 2.22 -6.64
C VAL A 102 -3.71 1.18 -6.73
N VAL A 103 -3.78 0.27 -7.70
CA VAL A 103 -2.72 -0.71 -7.94
C VAL A 103 -1.41 -0.03 -8.34
N PHE A 104 -1.45 0.97 -9.23
CA PHE A 104 -0.26 1.76 -9.56
C PHE A 104 0.32 2.51 -8.36
N LEU A 105 -0.54 3.12 -7.54
CA LEU A 105 -0.10 3.80 -6.31
C LEU A 105 0.64 2.83 -5.38
N ARG A 106 0.07 1.65 -5.12
CA ARG A 106 0.73 0.64 -4.28
C ARG A 106 2.00 0.08 -4.94
N TYR A 107 1.98 -0.14 -6.25
CA TYR A 107 3.12 -0.67 -6.99
C TYR A 107 4.31 0.32 -6.97
N SER A 108 4.03 1.62 -6.97
CA SER A 108 5.05 2.66 -6.83
C SER A 108 5.88 2.54 -5.54
N GLN A 109 5.31 1.95 -4.48
CA GLN A 109 5.96 1.76 -3.18
C GLN A 109 7.03 0.67 -3.19
N ILE A 110 6.99 -0.27 -4.14
CA ILE A 110 8.03 -1.31 -4.31
C ILE A 110 9.32 -0.74 -4.90
N TRP A 111 9.26 0.40 -5.59
CA TRP A 111 10.38 0.96 -6.35
C TRP A 111 10.96 2.23 -5.72
N PRO A 112 11.50 2.19 -4.49
CA PRO A 112 12.10 3.38 -3.88
C PRO A 112 13.43 3.78 -4.55
N HIS A 113 14.04 2.90 -5.35
CA HIS A 113 15.35 3.10 -6.00
C HIS A 113 15.29 3.18 -7.53
N SER A 114 14.12 3.03 -8.13
CA SER A 114 13.91 3.26 -9.57
C SER A 114 12.95 4.43 -9.72
N PRO A 115 13.46 5.67 -9.58
CA PRO A 115 12.63 6.87 -9.57
C PRO A 115 11.80 7.00 -10.84
N GLU A 116 12.27 6.48 -11.98
CA GLU A 116 11.55 6.45 -13.25
C GLU A 116 10.29 5.57 -13.14
N ASN A 117 10.42 4.35 -12.59
CA ASN A 117 9.31 3.41 -12.41
C ASN A 117 8.29 3.94 -11.40
N ARG A 118 8.77 4.52 -10.29
CA ARG A 118 7.89 5.14 -9.29
C ARG A 118 7.12 6.30 -9.90
N THR A 119 7.81 7.21 -10.59
CA THR A 119 7.22 8.38 -11.25
C THR A 119 6.22 7.97 -12.32
N TYR A 120 6.55 6.97 -13.14
CA TYR A 120 5.62 6.40 -14.13
C TYR A 120 4.32 5.93 -13.46
N CYS A 121 4.41 5.12 -12.41
CA CYS A 121 3.24 4.59 -11.71
C CYS A 121 2.39 5.71 -11.10
N LEU A 122 3.00 6.69 -10.43
CA LEU A 122 2.30 7.81 -9.83
C LEU A 122 1.59 8.68 -10.89
N ASN A 123 2.24 8.94 -12.03
CA ASN A 123 1.65 9.69 -13.14
C ASN A 123 0.49 8.96 -13.81
N GLN A 124 0.59 7.64 -13.98
CA GLN A 124 -0.53 6.83 -14.46
C GLN A 124 -1.72 6.92 -13.49
N SER A 125 -1.47 6.75 -12.19
CA SER A 125 -2.50 6.86 -11.16
C SER A 125 -3.17 8.24 -11.16
N LEU A 126 -2.38 9.32 -11.19
CA LEU A 126 -2.86 10.70 -11.23
C LEU A 126 -3.72 10.98 -12.46
N THR A 127 -3.31 10.51 -13.64
CA THR A 127 -4.04 10.67 -14.89
C THR A 127 -5.44 10.06 -14.80
N MET A 128 -5.53 8.85 -14.27
CA MET A 128 -6.80 8.13 -14.11
C MET A 128 -7.71 8.83 -13.09
N LEU A 129 -7.17 9.27 -11.96
CA LEU A 129 -7.93 10.00 -10.94
C LEU A 129 -8.41 11.36 -11.45
N ASN A 130 -7.62 12.06 -12.26
CA ASN A 130 -8.03 13.30 -12.93
C ASN A 130 -9.19 13.10 -13.91
N ARG A 131 -9.32 11.92 -14.54
CA ARG A 131 -10.50 11.59 -15.35
C ARG A 131 -11.71 11.30 -14.47
N LEU A 132 -11.53 10.51 -13.41
CA LEU A 132 -12.61 10.11 -12.51
C LEU A 132 -13.28 11.28 -11.79
N ILE A 133 -12.52 12.32 -11.42
CA ILE A 133 -13.10 13.52 -10.78
C ILE A 133 -13.90 14.42 -11.73
N ARG A 134 -13.82 14.20 -13.06
CA ARG A 134 -14.59 14.93 -14.08
C ARG A 134 -15.92 14.26 -14.43
N LEU A 135 -16.22 13.09 -13.85
CA LEU A 135 -17.51 12.45 -14.01
C LEU A 135 -18.63 13.34 -13.46
N VAL A 136 -19.84 13.21 -14.02
CA VAL A 136 -21.03 14.00 -13.60
C VAL A 136 -21.28 13.91 -12.09
N ARG A 137 -21.02 12.74 -11.50
CA ARG A 137 -21.11 12.50 -10.05
C ARG A 137 -19.81 11.85 -9.57
N PRO A 138 -18.77 12.63 -9.26
CA PRO A 138 -17.49 12.07 -8.82
C PRO A 138 -17.62 11.55 -7.38
N GLU A 139 -17.12 10.35 -7.14
CA GLU A 139 -17.12 9.77 -5.80
C GLU A 139 -16.03 10.40 -4.92
N LEU A 140 -16.32 10.55 -3.62
CA LEU A 140 -15.40 11.17 -2.67
C LEU A 140 -14.04 10.46 -2.59
N LYS A 141 -14.03 9.13 -2.78
CA LYS A 141 -12.81 8.32 -2.79
C LYS A 141 -11.83 8.73 -3.88
N TYR A 142 -12.28 9.32 -4.99
CA TYR A 142 -11.39 9.80 -6.05
C TYR A 142 -10.53 10.98 -5.57
N PHE A 143 -11.12 11.89 -4.80
CA PHE A 143 -10.37 12.99 -4.18
C PHE A 143 -9.38 12.45 -3.15
N TYR A 144 -9.80 11.51 -2.30
CA TYR A 144 -8.92 10.88 -1.32
C TYR A 144 -7.68 10.24 -1.97
N TYR A 145 -7.88 9.38 -2.98
CA TYR A 145 -6.75 8.73 -3.66
C TYR A 145 -5.90 9.73 -4.44
N ARG A 146 -6.49 10.78 -5.03
CA ARG A 146 -5.72 11.82 -5.72
C ARG A 146 -4.87 12.64 -4.76
N GLY A 147 -5.41 12.99 -3.60
CA GLY A 147 -4.66 13.64 -2.54
C GLY A 147 -3.47 12.79 -2.12
N PHE A 148 -3.67 11.49 -1.95
CA PHE A 148 -2.58 10.56 -1.62
C PHE A 148 -1.51 10.52 -2.72
N VAL A 149 -1.90 10.39 -3.99
CA VAL A 149 -0.95 10.38 -5.12
C VAL A 149 -0.19 11.71 -5.22
N ARG A 150 -0.87 12.84 -5.05
CA ARG A 150 -0.24 14.18 -5.06
C ARG A 150 0.76 14.35 -3.94
N LYS A 151 0.43 13.87 -2.73
CA LYS A 151 1.37 13.81 -1.61
C LYS A 151 2.63 13.00 -1.97
N GLU A 152 2.46 11.82 -2.55
CA GLU A 152 3.59 10.97 -2.98
C GLU A 152 4.46 11.58 -4.08
N ILE A 153 3.89 12.49 -4.89
CA ILE A 153 4.60 13.27 -5.91
C ILE A 153 5.29 14.52 -5.30
N GLY A 154 4.88 14.97 -4.11
CA GLY A 154 5.34 16.19 -3.47
C GLY A 154 4.46 17.43 -3.75
N ASP A 155 3.32 17.26 -4.42
CA ASP A 155 2.32 18.33 -4.63
C ASP A 155 1.41 18.48 -3.40
N PHE A 156 2.02 18.88 -2.29
CA PHE A 156 1.35 18.95 -0.98
C PHE A 156 0.21 19.96 -0.97
N ARG A 157 0.35 21.12 -1.62
CA ARG A 157 -0.71 22.14 -1.66
C ARG A 157 -1.98 21.61 -2.35
N SER A 158 -1.84 20.91 -3.47
CA SER A 158 -3.01 20.33 -4.15
C SER A 158 -3.56 19.12 -3.41
N ALA A 159 -2.71 18.34 -2.73
CA ALA A 159 -3.14 17.26 -1.86
C ALA A 159 -4.00 17.77 -0.69
N VAL A 160 -3.62 18.88 -0.05
CA VAL A 160 -4.41 19.56 1.00
C VAL A 160 -5.82 19.88 0.51
N SER A 161 -5.95 20.43 -0.70
CA SER A 161 -7.26 20.76 -1.30
C SER A 161 -8.13 19.50 -1.47
N ASP A 162 -7.54 18.41 -1.97
CA ASP A 162 -8.23 17.13 -2.12
C ASP A 162 -8.67 16.54 -0.78
N PHE A 163 -7.79 16.54 0.23
CA PHE A 163 -8.11 16.02 1.57
C PHE A 163 -9.16 16.86 2.29
N ARG A 164 -9.07 18.19 2.22
CA ARG A 164 -10.09 19.09 2.80
C ARG A 164 -11.47 18.85 2.17
N LYS A 165 -11.53 18.59 0.87
CA LYS A 165 -12.79 18.22 0.21
C LYS A 165 -13.35 16.92 0.78
N VAL A 166 -12.51 15.90 1.01
CA VAL A 166 -12.94 14.65 1.65
C VAL A 166 -13.49 14.91 3.04
N LEU A 167 -12.76 15.68 3.86
CA LEU A 167 -13.11 15.96 5.24
C LEU A 167 -14.35 16.86 5.37
N HIS A 168 -14.59 17.75 4.42
CA HIS A 168 -15.81 18.56 4.38
C HIS A 168 -17.07 17.69 4.29
N PHE A 169 -17.05 16.64 3.46
CA PHE A 169 -18.19 15.71 3.32
C PHE A 169 -18.17 14.55 4.31
N LYS A 170 -16.99 14.17 4.81
CA LYS A 170 -16.80 13.09 5.79
C LYS A 170 -15.77 13.51 6.84
N PRO A 171 -16.16 14.29 7.87
CA PRO A 171 -15.24 14.78 8.90
C PRO A 171 -14.47 13.66 9.62
N GLY A 172 -15.11 12.50 9.83
CA GLY A 172 -14.49 11.33 10.47
C GLY A 172 -13.57 10.49 9.58
N HIS A 173 -13.20 10.94 8.38
CA HIS A 173 -12.35 10.16 7.47
C HIS A 173 -10.87 10.20 7.88
N TRP A 174 -10.49 9.32 8.82
CA TRP A 174 -9.15 9.29 9.43
C TRP A 174 -7.99 9.32 8.43
N GLY A 175 -8.04 8.52 7.36
CA GLY A 175 -6.95 8.50 6.36
C GLY A 175 -6.77 9.83 5.63
N ALA A 176 -7.84 10.63 5.47
CA ALA A 176 -7.76 11.93 4.82
C ALA A 176 -7.26 13.00 5.81
N PHE A 177 -7.64 12.87 7.08
CA PHE A 177 -7.12 13.70 8.15
C PHE A 177 -5.61 13.50 8.34
N LEU A 178 -5.15 12.25 8.41
CA LEU A 178 -3.73 11.93 8.49
C LEU A 178 -2.97 12.48 7.26
N GLY A 179 -3.49 12.24 6.05
CA GLY A 179 -2.89 12.78 4.83
C GLY A 179 -2.83 14.31 4.80
N LEU A 180 -3.85 14.99 5.34
CA LEU A 180 -3.85 16.45 5.50
C LEU A 180 -2.75 16.90 6.47
N LEU A 181 -2.65 16.27 7.64
CA LEU A 181 -1.61 16.59 8.63
C LEU A 181 -0.21 16.42 8.07
N GLU A 182 0.06 15.30 7.40
CA GLU A 182 1.34 15.05 6.73
C GLU A 182 1.66 16.15 5.70
N CYS A 183 0.68 16.55 4.89
CA CYS A 183 0.90 17.63 3.92
C CYS A 183 1.13 18.99 4.58
N LEU A 184 0.42 19.32 5.67
CA LEU A 184 0.60 20.58 6.39
C LEU A 184 1.95 20.63 7.11
N PHE A 185 2.41 19.49 7.63
CA PHE A 185 3.74 19.32 8.20
C PHE A 185 4.83 19.60 7.16
N GLU A 186 4.74 18.97 5.98
CA GLU A 186 5.69 19.19 4.88
C GLU A 186 5.68 20.63 4.35
N LEU A 187 4.55 21.33 4.45
CA LEU A 187 4.44 22.74 4.07
C LEU A 187 4.87 23.71 5.19
N GLY A 188 5.12 23.24 6.42
CA GLY A 188 5.37 24.07 7.58
C GLY A 188 4.16 24.90 8.04
N GLU A 189 2.94 24.56 7.60
CA GLU A 189 1.71 25.33 7.84
C GLU A 189 0.97 24.84 9.10
N PHE A 190 1.68 24.73 10.23
CA PHE A 190 1.16 24.16 11.50
C PHE A 190 -0.09 24.89 12.03
N ASN A 191 -0.18 26.20 11.82
CA ASN A 191 -1.30 27.03 12.28
C ASN A 191 -2.64 26.67 11.61
N LYS A 192 -2.62 25.88 10.53
CA LYS A 192 -3.82 25.48 9.79
C LYS A 192 -4.36 24.11 10.21
N ILE A 193 -3.79 23.49 11.24
CA ILE A 193 -4.31 22.27 11.86
C ILE A 193 -5.43 22.68 12.82
N GLN A 194 -6.68 22.58 12.38
CA GLN A 194 -7.86 22.80 13.25
C GLN A 194 -8.80 21.59 13.11
N MET A 195 -9.33 21.12 14.25
CA MET A 195 -10.32 20.04 14.36
C MET A 195 -11.72 20.54 13.98
#